data_AF-A0A2N3Q1E3-F1
#
_entry.id   AF-A0A2N3Q1E3-F1
#
_cell.length_a   1.000
_cell.length_b   1.000
_cell.length_c   1.000
_cell.angle_alpha   90.00
_cell.angle_beta   90.00
_cell.angle_gamma   90.00
#
_symmetry.space_group_name_H-M   'P 1'
#
loop_
_entity.id
_entity.type
_entity.pdbx_description
1 polymer ?
#
loop_
_entity_poly.entity_id
_entity_poly.type
_entity_poly.pdbx_seq_one_letter_code
_entity_poly.pdbx_strand_id
1 'polypeptide(L)'
;MADRKIPLRLVLGLALAILIDTVVQVSWKAAVSTLPPSSSVGDSVMAVLDRPVFLVVAVLLACQLFNWLKVLDHADLSYAQPITSLSYVSVSLCSVFFLDEPVDGQLLAGIALILAGVWFISRTDHVSPPAGPRPEAPV
;
A
#
# COMPACT_ATOMS: atom_id res chain seq x y z
N MET A 1 -28.05 13.28 9.94
CA MET A 1 -26.74 12.82 9.42
C MET A 1 -26.81 11.31 9.44
N ALA A 2 -27.00 10.67 8.27
CA ALA A 2 -27.12 9.23 8.21
C ALA A 2 -25.82 8.58 8.71
N ASP A 3 -25.95 7.60 9.59
CA ASP A 3 -24.84 6.87 10.20
C ASP A 3 -24.10 6.09 9.10
N ARG A 4 -23.07 6.73 8.50
CA ARG A 4 -22.32 6.21 7.35
C ARG A 4 -21.32 5.17 7.84
N LYS A 5 -21.80 3.94 8.03
CA LYS A 5 -20.99 2.84 8.54
C LYS A 5 -20.12 2.26 7.42
N ILE A 6 -18.82 2.51 7.50
CA ILE A 6 -17.83 1.82 6.66
C ILE A 6 -17.86 0.33 7.05
N PRO A 7 -17.97 -0.61 6.10
CA PRO A 7 -18.00 -2.02 6.43
C PRO A 7 -16.69 -2.45 7.08
N LEU A 8 -16.75 -3.14 8.23
CA LEU A 8 -15.56 -3.60 8.96
C LEU A 8 -14.60 -4.40 8.08
N ARG A 9 -15.14 -5.20 7.15
CA ARG A 9 -14.36 -5.97 6.17
C ARG A 9 -13.47 -5.09 5.29
N LEU A 10 -13.94 -3.91 4.89
CA LEU A 10 -13.15 -2.96 4.11
C LEU A 10 -12.03 -2.36 4.96
N VAL A 11 -12.34 -1.96 6.20
CA VAL A 11 -11.33 -1.43 7.13
C VAL A 11 -10.24 -2.47 7.39
N LEU A 12 -10.62 -3.72 7.66
CA LEU A 12 -9.68 -4.82 7.86
C LEU A 12 -8.86 -5.11 6.59
N GLY A 13 -9.50 -5.09 5.41
CA GLY A 13 -8.81 -5.29 4.13
C GLY A 13 -7.78 -4.21 3.83
N LEU A 14 -8.12 -2.93 4.09
CA LEU A 14 -7.20 -1.79 3.93
C LEU A 14 -6.06 -1.85 4.95
N ALA A 15 -6.36 -2.16 6.21
CA ALA A 15 -5.33 -2.33 7.24
C ALA A 15 -4.38 -3.48 6.88
N LEU A 16 -4.91 -4.63 6.46
CA LEU A 16 -4.11 -5.75 5.99
C LEU A 16 -3.27 -5.37 4.77
N ALA A 17 -3.83 -4.60 3.83
CA ALA A 17 -3.10 -4.13 2.66
C ALA A 17 -1.88 -3.28 3.04
N ILE A 18 -2.06 -2.34 3.98
CA ILE A 18 -0.99 -1.47 4.49
C ILE A 18 0.07 -2.29 5.22
N LEU A 19 -0.36 -3.25 6.05
CA LEU A 19 0.55 -4.11 6.81
C LEU A 19 1.41 -5.00 5.91
N ILE A 20 0.80 -5.68 4.94
CA ILE A 20 1.54 -6.54 4.00
C ILE A 20 2.50 -5.68 3.17
N ASP A 21 2.06 -4.55 2.63
CA ASP A 21 2.93 -3.63 1.88
C ASP A 21 4.13 -3.18 2.72
N THR A 22 3.91 -2.82 3.98
CA THR A 22 4.98 -2.44 4.91
C THR A 22 6.00 -3.56 5.10
N VAL A 23 5.53 -4.78 5.37
CA VAL A 23 6.40 -5.95 5.56
C VAL A 23 7.21 -6.22 4.28
N VAL A 24 6.58 -6.15 3.11
CA VAL A 24 7.24 -6.35 1.81
C VAL A 24 8.35 -5.32 1.61
N GLN A 25 8.06 -4.03 1.77
CA GLN A 25 9.00 -2.93 1.54
C GLN A 25 10.22 -3.01 2.47
N VAL A 26 9.98 -3.21 3.76
CA VAL A 26 11.05 -3.33 4.77
C VAL A 26 11.89 -4.59 4.55
N SER A 27 11.25 -5.71 4.21
CA SER A 27 11.95 -6.97 3.93
C SER A 27 12.86 -6.87 2.71
N TRP A 28 12.39 -6.24 1.63
CA TRP A 28 13.22 -5.99 0.45
C TRP A 28 14.43 -5.13 0.76
N LYS A 29 14.21 -4.01 1.46
CA LYS A 29 15.30 -3.09 1.84
C LYS A 29 16.35 -3.81 2.67
N ALA A 30 15.92 -4.56 3.69
CA ALA A 30 16.81 -5.36 4.52
C ALA A 30 17.56 -6.44 3.71
N ALA A 31 16.86 -7.22 2.88
CA ALA A 31 17.46 -8.29 2.09
C ALA A 31 18.52 -7.76 1.10
N VAL A 32 18.19 -6.68 0.38
CA VAL A 32 19.09 -6.09 -0.64
C VAL A 32 20.37 -5.55 -0.01
N SER A 33 20.31 -5.00 1.21
CA SER A 33 21.51 -4.52 1.91
C SER A 33 22.55 -5.62 2.24
N THR A 34 22.16 -6.89 2.17
CA THR A 34 23.05 -8.04 2.42
C THR A 34 23.62 -8.66 1.14
N LEU A 35 23.21 -8.17 -0.03
CA LEU A 35 23.67 -8.71 -1.31
C LEU A 35 25.09 -8.20 -1.62
N PRO A 36 25.98 -9.07 -2.15
CA PRO A 36 27.30 -8.65 -2.56
C PRO A 36 27.21 -7.66 -3.75
N PRO A 37 28.20 -6.78 -3.92
CA PRO A 37 28.29 -5.93 -5.10
C PRO A 37 28.32 -6.80 -6.37
N SER A 38 27.31 -6.67 -7.22
CA SER A 38 27.18 -7.48 -8.43
C SER A 38 27.84 -6.80 -9.63
N SER A 39 28.62 -7.56 -10.41
CA SER A 39 29.28 -7.11 -11.65
C SER A 39 28.32 -6.98 -12.84
N SER A 40 27.19 -7.69 -12.82
CA SER A 40 26.20 -7.69 -13.90
C SER A 40 24.78 -7.84 -13.38
N VAL A 41 23.79 -7.45 -14.19
CA VAL A 41 22.36 -7.60 -13.86
C VAL A 41 21.96 -9.07 -13.68
N GLY A 42 22.56 -9.98 -14.46
CA GLY A 42 22.30 -11.41 -14.36
C GLY A 42 22.72 -12.00 -13.00
N ASP A 43 23.88 -11.57 -12.50
CA ASP A 43 24.39 -11.99 -11.19
C ASP A 43 23.47 -11.48 -10.06
N SER A 44 22.94 -10.25 -10.18
CA SER A 44 21.99 -9.70 -9.20
C SER A 44 20.70 -10.51 -9.15
N VAL A 45 20.15 -10.90 -10.31
CA VAL A 45 18.91 -11.69 -10.39
C VAL A 45 19.09 -13.07 -9.76
N MET A 46 20.19 -13.75 -10.05
CA MET A 46 20.50 -15.05 -9.44
C MET A 46 20.68 -14.94 -7.93
N ALA A 47 21.43 -13.93 -7.47
CA ALA A 47 21.65 -13.70 -6.04
C ALA A 47 20.36 -13.40 -5.27
N VAL A 48 19.37 -12.76 -5.91
CA VAL A 48 18.04 -12.52 -5.35
C VAL A 48 17.24 -13.82 -5.26
N LEU A 49 17.23 -14.63 -6.31
CA LEU A 49 16.47 -15.88 -6.37
C LEU A 49 16.97 -16.94 -5.39
N ASP A 50 18.27 -16.97 -5.09
CA ASP A 50 18.87 -17.90 -4.12
C ASP A 50 18.52 -17.58 -2.65
N ARG A 51 17.91 -16.42 -2.39
CA ARG A 51 17.61 -15.97 -1.02
C ARG A 51 16.14 -16.25 -0.69
N PRO A 52 15.85 -17.05 0.36
CA PRO A 52 14.49 -17.48 0.68
C PRO A 52 13.56 -16.30 1.05
N VAL A 53 14.11 -15.18 1.53
CA VAL A 53 13.34 -13.96 1.82
C VAL A 53 12.58 -13.47 0.59
N PHE A 54 13.16 -13.51 -0.61
CA PHE A 54 12.45 -13.04 -1.81
C PHE A 54 11.31 -13.97 -2.23
N LEU A 55 11.42 -15.27 -1.95
CA LEU A 55 10.30 -16.20 -2.13
C LEU A 55 9.15 -15.88 -1.18
N VAL A 56 9.45 -15.61 0.10
CA VAL A 56 8.44 -15.18 1.08
C VAL A 56 7.77 -13.88 0.64
N VAL A 57 8.55 -12.90 0.20
CA VAL A 57 8.00 -11.64 -0.31
C VAL A 57 7.15 -11.84 -1.56
N ALA A 58 7.55 -12.72 -2.48
CA ALA A 58 6.75 -13.05 -3.66
C ALA A 58 5.38 -13.64 -3.28
N VAL A 59 5.34 -14.51 -2.27
CA VAL A 59 4.08 -15.05 -1.72
C VAL A 59 3.25 -13.94 -1.08
N LEU A 60 3.85 -13.05 -0.29
CA LEU A 60 3.16 -11.91 0.32
C LEU A 60 2.56 -10.97 -0.73
N LEU A 61 3.26 -10.72 -1.84
CA LEU A 61 2.74 -9.94 -2.96
C LEU A 61 1.55 -10.61 -3.63
N ALA A 62 1.58 -11.93 -3.80
CA ALA A 62 0.42 -12.67 -4.30
C ALA A 62 -0.77 -12.53 -3.33
N CYS A 63 -0.56 -12.72 -2.03
CA CYS A 63 -1.59 -12.50 -1.01
C CYS A 63 -2.13 -11.05 -1.03
N GLN A 64 -1.25 -10.07 -1.19
CA GLN A 64 -1.61 -8.66 -1.30
C GLN A 64 -2.53 -8.41 -2.50
N LEU A 65 -2.24 -9.01 -3.65
CA LEU A 65 -3.07 -8.90 -4.84
C LEU A 65 -4.49 -9.42 -4.57
N PHE A 66 -4.64 -10.61 -3.97
CA PHE A 66 -5.96 -11.16 -3.65
C PHE A 66 -6.72 -10.30 -2.63
N ASN A 67 -6.03 -9.81 -1.60
CA ASN A 67 -6.62 -8.88 -0.62
C ASN A 67 -7.08 -7.59 -1.29
N TRP A 68 -6.26 -7.03 -2.19
CA TRP A 68 -6.58 -5.80 -2.91
C TRP A 68 -7.82 -5.95 -3.79
N LEU A 69 -7.94 -7.05 -4.53
CA LEU A 69 -9.14 -7.35 -5.31
C LEU A 69 -10.39 -7.41 -4.42
N LYS A 70 -10.28 -7.93 -3.19
CA LYS A 70 -11.39 -7.95 -2.22
C LYS A 70 -11.73 -6.57 -1.67
N VAL A 71 -10.73 -5.72 -1.45
CA VAL A 71 -10.94 -4.32 -1.07
C VAL A 71 -11.72 -3.58 -2.17
N LEU A 72 -11.32 -3.75 -3.42
CA LEU A 72 -11.97 -3.10 -4.57
C LEU A 72 -13.39 -3.60 -4.87
N ASP A 73 -13.74 -4.79 -4.39
CA ASP A 73 -15.12 -5.31 -4.43
C ASP A 73 -16.07 -4.54 -3.48
N HIS A 74 -15.51 -3.81 -2.51
CA HIS A 74 -16.27 -3.10 -1.48
C HIS A 74 -16.03 -1.58 -1.48
N ALA A 75 -15.08 -1.08 -2.26
CA ALA A 75 -14.76 0.33 -2.36
C ALA A 75 -14.18 0.71 -3.72
N ASP A 76 -14.43 1.93 -4.14
CA ASP A 76 -13.82 2.48 -5.34
C ASP A 76 -12.32 2.66 -5.17
N LEU A 77 -11.60 2.52 -6.28
CA LEU A 77 -10.16 2.76 -6.32
C LEU A 77 -9.79 4.17 -5.85
N SER A 78 -10.60 5.18 -6.18
CA SER A 78 -10.40 6.58 -5.78
C SER A 78 -10.55 6.81 -4.28
N TYR A 79 -11.23 5.91 -3.56
CA TYR A 79 -11.33 5.92 -2.10
C TYR A 79 -10.22 5.09 -1.45
N ALA A 80 -10.02 3.87 -1.95
CA ALA A 80 -9.10 2.90 -1.34
C ALA A 80 -7.62 3.25 -1.54
N GLN A 81 -7.22 3.65 -2.76
CA GLN A 81 -5.81 3.88 -3.11
C GLN A 81 -5.17 5.02 -2.28
N PRO A 82 -5.85 6.15 -2.02
CA PRO A 82 -5.31 7.16 -1.13
C PRO A 82 -5.13 6.66 0.29
N ILE A 83 -6.06 5.87 0.84
CA ILE A 83 -5.92 5.31 2.19
C ILE A 83 -4.72 4.37 2.28
N THR A 84 -4.45 3.57 1.24
CA THR A 84 -3.25 2.71 1.24
C THR A 84 -1.93 3.47 1.23
N SER A 85 -1.92 4.77 0.90
CA SER A 85 -0.71 5.62 1.04
C SER A 85 -0.23 5.75 2.50
N LEU A 86 -1.04 5.35 3.48
CA LEU A 86 -0.59 5.18 4.86
C LEU A 86 0.55 4.15 4.98
N SER A 87 0.75 3.28 3.99
CA SER A 87 1.92 2.40 3.96
C SER A 87 3.24 3.17 3.89
N TYR A 88 3.29 4.35 3.25
CA TYR A 88 4.48 5.20 3.29
C TYR A 88 4.81 5.64 4.71
N VAL A 89 3.79 5.92 5.53
CA VAL A 89 3.96 6.31 6.93
C VAL A 89 4.50 5.14 7.74
N SER A 90 3.88 3.96 7.63
CA SER A 90 4.33 2.77 8.37
C SER A 90 5.68 2.26 7.90
N VAL A 91 5.98 2.28 6.60
CA VAL A 91 7.30 1.96 6.05
C VAL A 91 8.36 2.91 6.61
N SER A 92 8.10 4.23 6.56
CA SER A 92 9.06 5.21 7.10
C SER A 92 9.33 4.98 8.58
N LEU A 93 8.28 4.75 9.39
CA LEU A 93 8.44 4.43 10.81
C LEU A 93 9.22 3.13 11.01
N CYS A 94 8.88 2.07 10.29
CA CYS A 94 9.59 0.80 10.37
C CYS A 94 11.06 0.93 9.92
N SER A 95 11.37 1.72 8.90
CA SER A 95 12.75 1.97 8.48
C SER A 95 13.56 2.70 9.55
N VAL A 96 12.98 3.68 10.24
CA VAL A 96 13.65 4.37 11.34
C VAL A 96 13.92 3.41 12.50
N PHE A 97 12.97 2.54 12.85
CA PHE A 97 13.10 1.64 14.00
C PHE A 97 13.91 0.36 13.73
N PHE A 98 13.85 -0.20 12.52
CA PHE A 98 14.49 -1.49 12.19
C PHE A 98 15.76 -1.35 11.35
N LEU A 99 15.92 -0.26 10.60
CA LEU A 99 17.05 -0.02 9.70
C LEU A 99 17.92 1.17 10.15
N ASP A 100 17.58 1.80 11.28
CA ASP A 100 18.27 2.99 11.82
C ASP A 100 18.41 4.13 10.80
N GLU A 101 17.43 4.28 9.89
CA GLU A 101 17.45 5.36 8.89
C GLU A 101 17.18 6.73 9.55
N PRO A 102 17.90 7.80 9.14
CA PRO A 102 17.73 9.12 9.73
C PRO A 102 16.39 9.74 9.36
N VAL A 103 15.77 10.43 10.33
CA VAL A 103 14.53 11.18 10.12
C VAL A 103 14.86 12.62 9.70
N ASP A 104 14.40 13.00 8.51
CA ASP A 104 14.48 14.38 8.03
C ASP A 104 13.18 15.16 8.30
N GLY A 105 13.30 16.48 8.48
CA GLY A 105 12.17 17.37 8.67
C GLY A 105 11.22 17.41 7.46
N GLN A 106 11.75 17.26 6.24
CA GLN A 106 10.92 17.22 5.02
C GLN A 106 10.10 15.92 4.95
N LEU A 107 10.68 14.80 5.41
CA LEU A 107 9.96 13.52 5.52
C LEU A 107 8.75 13.65 6.46
N LEU A 108 8.95 14.26 7.64
CA LEU A 108 7.87 14.48 8.61
C LEU A 108 6.77 15.40 8.03
N ALA A 109 7.15 16.46 7.30
CA ALA A 109 6.20 17.33 6.63
C ALA A 109 5.38 16.56 5.56
N GLY A 110 6.04 15.71 4.77
CA GLY A 110 5.38 14.83 3.80
C GLY A 110 4.40 13.85 4.47
N ILE A 111 4.80 13.19 5.55
CA ILE A 111 3.94 12.31 6.35
C ILE A 111 2.70 13.06 6.86
N ALA A 112 2.87 14.28 7.38
CA ALA A 112 1.75 15.10 7.83
C ALA A 112 0.75 15.40 6.71
N LEU A 113 1.23 15.70 5.50
CA LEU A 113 0.38 15.93 4.33
C LEU A 113 -0.35 14.66 3.86
N ILE A 114 0.31 13.49 3.89
CA ILE A 114 -0.32 12.21 3.60
C ILE A 114 -1.47 11.95 4.58
N LEU A 115 -1.22 12.10 5.88
CA LEU A 115 -2.23 11.92 6.93
C LEU A 115 -3.42 12.87 6.74
N ALA A 116 -3.16 14.14 6.41
CA ALA A 116 -4.21 15.12 6.13
C ALA A 116 -5.04 14.72 4.89
N GLY A 117 -4.38 14.34 3.78
CA GLY A 117 -5.06 13.89 2.57
C GLY A 117 -5.95 12.67 2.80
N VAL A 118 -5.42 11.65 3.51
CA VAL A 118 -6.18 10.46 3.90
C VAL A 118 -7.36 10.81 4.79
N TRP A 119 -7.19 11.73 5.74
CA TRP A 119 -8.28 12.18 6.60
C TRP A 119 -9.44 12.81 5.81
N PHE A 120 -9.14 13.67 4.84
CA PHE A 120 -10.18 14.26 3.97
C PHE A 120 -10.89 13.17 3.14
N ILE A 121 -10.15 12.25 2.55
CA ILE A 121 -10.70 11.20 1.68
C ILE A 121 -11.52 10.17 2.47
N SER A 122 -11.09 9.83 3.69
CA SER A 122 -11.85 8.91 4.57
C SER A 122 -13.29 9.36 4.86
N ARG A 123 -13.58 10.66 4.66
CA ARG A 123 -14.91 11.28 4.86
C ARG A 123 -15.78 11.28 3.61
N THR A 124 -15.24 10.93 2.45
CA THR A 124 -16.03 10.80 1.21
C THR A 124 -16.79 9.48 1.19
N ASP A 125 -17.69 9.34 0.22
CA ASP A 125 -18.29 8.03 -0.06
C ASP A 125 -17.22 7.07 -0.59
N HIS A 126 -17.31 5.82 -0.12
CA HIS A 126 -16.37 4.76 -0.50
C HIS A 126 -16.84 3.99 -1.73
N VAL A 127 -18.09 4.17 -2.15
CA VAL A 127 -18.67 3.60 -3.37
C VAL A 127 -19.43 4.71 -4.09
N SER A 128 -19.13 4.90 -5.36
CA SER A 128 -19.81 5.87 -6.22
C SER A 128 -21.24 5.41 -6.51
N PRO A 129 -22.20 6.34 -6.59
CA PRO A 129 -23.54 6.01 -7.05
C PRO A 129 -23.51 5.36 -8.44
N PRO A 130 -24.42 4.41 -8.74
CA PRO A 130 -24.54 3.86 -10.09
C PRO A 130 -24.70 4.99 -11.11
N ALA A 131 -24.01 4.88 -12.25
CA ALA A 131 -24.18 5.84 -13.34
C ALA A 131 -25.67 5.85 -13.74
N GLY A 132 -26.30 7.04 -13.68
CA GLY A 132 -27.68 7.21 -14.13
C GLY A 132 -27.83 6.89 -15.63
N PRO A 133 -29.07 6.74 -16.13
CA PRO A 133 -29.32 6.48 -17.54
C PRO A 133 -28.59 7.52 -18.40
N ARG A 134 -27.75 7.06 -19.33
CA ARG A 134 -27.16 7.97 -20.32
C ARG A 134 -28.31 8.59 -21.11
N PRO A 135 -28.34 9.93 -21.30
CA PRO A 135 -29.28 10.55 -22.21
C PRO A 135 -29.17 9.84 -23.55
N GLU A 136 -30.29 9.31 -24.06
CA GLU A 136 -30.34 8.74 -25.40
C GLU A 136 -29.90 9.84 -26.36
N ALA A 137 -28.84 9.56 -27.13
CA ALA A 137 -28.36 10.52 -28.13
C ALA A 137 -29.53 10.82 -29.10
N PRO A 138 -29.75 12.08 -29.50
CA PRO A 138 -30.72 12.39 -30.52
C PRO A 138 -30.38 11.59 -31.79
N VAL A 139 -31.29 10.71 -32.21
CA VAL A 139 -31.26 9.98 -33.49
C VAL A 139 -31.40 10.93 -34.66
#